data_AF-A0A2G9YRT9-F1
#
_entry.id   AF-A0A2G9YRT9-F1
#
_cell.length_a   1.000
_cell.length_b   1.000
_cell.length_c   1.000
_cell.angle_alpha   90.00
_cell.angle_beta   90.00
_cell.angle_gamma   90.00
#
_symmetry.space_group_name_H-M   'P 1'
#
loop_
_entity.id
_entity.type
_entity.pdbx_description
1 polymer ?
#
loop_
_entity_poly.entity_id
_entity_poly.type
_entity_poly.pdbx_seq_one_letter_code
_entity_poly.pdbx_strand_id
1 'polypeptide(L)'
;MKEAIFDQIEVKISAAKYIFKATGKTLDFDGFLKVYPLKIAQITIPSLNISEILALLKLDQIQHFTKPPYRYTQATLVKVLEEKGIGRPSTYVPIISIIMERGYVIMQRGYSERSEKKGTYFYPTDIGKIVNDMLVAHFPAIVDFGFTANLEQDLDEVAHGNKKYVEVLKAFYLPFEQQIKQKTKEVPKKDMSKFEIKEKCPKCGGKLVMRLSKFGQFLGCQNYPKCKHTQSLKNKK
;
A
#
# COMPACT_ATOMS: atom_id res chain seq x y z
N MET A 1 14.68 9.02 -29.08
CA MET A 1 14.93 7.72 -29.76
C MET A 1 13.63 7.25 -30.38
N LYS A 2 13.67 6.45 -31.45
CA LYS A 2 12.45 5.87 -32.03
C LYS A 2 11.81 4.85 -31.07
N GLU A 3 10.50 4.69 -31.19
CA GLU A 3 9.76 3.67 -30.45
C GLU A 3 10.18 2.26 -30.89
N ALA A 4 10.05 1.30 -30.00
CA ALA A 4 10.25 -0.12 -30.32
C ALA A 4 8.98 -0.67 -30.99
N ILE A 5 9.14 -1.47 -32.05
CA ILE A 5 8.03 -2.07 -32.79
C ILE A 5 7.96 -3.56 -32.47
N PHE A 6 6.75 -4.03 -32.17
CA PHE A 6 6.47 -5.42 -31.84
C PHE A 6 5.41 -5.99 -32.77
N ASP A 7 5.63 -7.22 -33.20
CA ASP A 7 4.60 -8.02 -33.85
C ASP A 7 3.87 -8.87 -32.81
N GLN A 8 2.55 -8.87 -32.90
CA GLN A 8 1.69 -9.66 -32.03
C GLN A 8 0.80 -10.57 -32.87
N ILE A 9 0.90 -11.87 -32.61
CA ILE A 9 0.11 -12.89 -33.29
C ILE A 9 -0.83 -13.53 -32.28
N GLU A 10 -2.12 -13.57 -32.59
CA GLU A 10 -3.11 -14.29 -31.79
C GLU A 10 -3.66 -15.47 -32.60
N VAL A 11 -3.58 -16.67 -32.02
CA VAL A 11 -4.08 -17.89 -32.65
C VAL A 11 -5.20 -18.45 -31.80
N LYS A 12 -6.32 -18.78 -32.46
CA LYS A 12 -7.46 -19.46 -31.84
C LYS A 12 -7.58 -20.86 -32.45
N ILE A 13 -7.55 -21.88 -31.61
CA ILE A 13 -7.58 -23.29 -32.02
C ILE A 13 -8.89 -23.88 -31.53
N SER A 14 -9.72 -24.34 -32.46
CA SER A 14 -10.98 -25.03 -32.14
C SER A 14 -10.72 -26.51 -31.91
N ALA A 15 -11.23 -27.07 -30.81
CA ALA A 15 -11.16 -28.49 -30.51
C ALA A 15 -12.49 -28.95 -29.91
N ALA A 16 -13.29 -29.66 -30.72
CA ALA A 16 -14.67 -30.02 -30.41
C ALA A 16 -15.50 -28.79 -29.98
N LYS A 17 -15.87 -28.70 -28.69
CA LYS A 17 -16.63 -27.58 -28.13
C LYS A 17 -15.78 -26.49 -27.46
N TYR A 18 -14.46 -26.67 -27.43
CA TYR A 18 -13.52 -25.78 -26.73
C TYR A 18 -12.74 -24.91 -27.71
N ILE A 19 -12.34 -23.72 -27.25
CA ILE A 19 -11.47 -22.80 -27.98
C ILE A 19 -10.23 -22.56 -27.11
N PHE A 20 -9.07 -22.92 -27.64
CA PHE A 20 -7.78 -22.59 -27.05
C PHE A 20 -7.26 -21.30 -27.69
N LYS A 21 -6.61 -20.45 -26.89
CA LYS A 21 -6.01 -19.20 -27.35
C LYS A 21 -4.52 -19.20 -27.03
N ALA A 22 -3.70 -18.90 -28.03
CA ALA A 22 -2.29 -18.63 -27.89
C ALA A 22 -1.99 -17.20 -28.36
N THR A 23 -1.08 -16.51 -27.68
CA THR A 23 -0.66 -15.16 -28.05
C THR A 23 0.86 -15.08 -28.04
N GLY A 24 1.40 -14.75 -29.20
CA GLY A 24 2.81 -14.55 -29.45
C GLY A 24 3.12 -13.07 -29.55
N LYS A 25 4.30 -12.69 -29.10
CA LYS A 25 4.83 -11.34 -29.20
C LYS A 25 6.31 -11.39 -29.51
N THR A 26 6.72 -10.80 -30.62
CA THR A 26 8.11 -10.73 -31.07
C THR A 26 8.51 -9.27 -31.26
N LEU A 27 9.78 -8.96 -31.00
CA LEU A 27 10.33 -7.62 -31.20
C LEU A 27 10.86 -7.54 -32.64
N ASP A 28 10.24 -6.71 -33.47
CA ASP A 28 10.66 -6.50 -34.86
C ASP A 28 11.68 -5.36 -34.97
N PHE A 29 11.54 -4.33 -34.13
CA PHE A 29 12.48 -3.22 -34.08
C PHE A 29 12.78 -2.77 -32.64
N ASP A 30 14.06 -2.80 -32.27
CA ASP A 30 14.51 -2.50 -30.90
C ASP A 30 14.25 -1.06 -30.43
N GLY A 31 14.31 -0.06 -31.33
CA GLY A 31 14.14 1.35 -30.99
C GLY A 31 14.95 1.78 -29.75
N PHE A 32 14.29 2.34 -28.75
CA PHE A 32 14.91 2.77 -27.49
C PHE A 32 15.44 1.61 -26.63
N LEU A 33 14.96 0.37 -26.82
CA LEU A 33 15.37 -0.79 -26.04
C LEU A 33 16.85 -1.14 -26.25
N LYS A 34 17.45 -0.68 -27.35
CA LYS A 34 18.89 -0.84 -27.63
C LYS A 34 19.76 -0.13 -26.60
N VAL A 35 19.28 0.98 -26.03
CA VAL A 35 19.98 1.75 -24.99
C VAL A 35 19.42 1.44 -23.60
N TYR A 36 18.14 1.12 -23.50
CA TYR A 36 17.49 0.77 -22.24
C TYR A 36 16.82 -0.62 -22.32
N PRO A 37 17.60 -1.71 -22.17
CA PRO A 37 17.09 -3.06 -22.36
C PRO A 37 16.12 -3.45 -21.24
N LEU A 38 14.85 -3.58 -21.59
CA LEU A 38 13.81 -4.13 -20.71
C LEU A 38 13.69 -5.64 -20.93
N LYS A 39 13.57 -6.42 -19.85
CA LYS A 39 13.29 -7.86 -19.95
C LYS A 39 11.84 -8.08 -20.37
N ILE A 40 11.62 -8.16 -21.68
CA ILE A 40 10.32 -8.44 -22.28
C ILE A 40 10.32 -9.90 -22.72
N ALA A 41 9.37 -10.69 -22.22
CA ALA A 41 9.21 -12.07 -22.66
C ALA A 41 8.75 -12.07 -24.13
N GLN A 42 9.57 -12.65 -25.01
CA GLN A 42 9.21 -12.87 -26.40
C GLN A 42 8.67 -14.28 -26.54
N ILE A 43 7.47 -14.40 -27.08
CA ILE A 43 6.82 -15.68 -27.35
C ILE A 43 6.63 -15.75 -28.85
N THR A 44 7.43 -16.59 -29.50
CA THR A 44 7.31 -16.81 -30.95
C THR A 44 6.27 -17.89 -31.20
N ILE A 45 5.33 -17.62 -32.11
CA ILE A 45 4.37 -18.62 -32.61
C ILE A 45 4.86 -19.08 -33.98
N PRO A 46 4.88 -20.40 -34.26
CA PRO A 46 5.24 -20.90 -35.59
C PRO A 46 4.24 -20.40 -36.65
N SER A 47 4.66 -20.38 -37.92
CA SER A 47 3.73 -20.06 -39.01
C SER A 47 2.63 -21.12 -39.08
N LEU A 48 1.37 -20.67 -39.13
CA LEU A 48 0.17 -21.52 -39.14
C LEU A 48 -0.77 -21.06 -40.24
N ASN A 49 -1.44 -22.02 -40.88
CA ASN A 49 -2.46 -21.74 -41.88
C ASN A 49 -3.87 -21.76 -41.27
N ILE A 50 -4.80 -21.02 -41.88
CA ILE A 50 -6.21 -21.07 -41.51
C ILE A 50 -6.75 -22.47 -41.82
N SER A 51 -7.39 -23.09 -40.83
CA SER A 51 -7.92 -24.47 -40.89
C SER A 51 -6.86 -25.58 -40.91
N GLU A 52 -5.63 -25.29 -40.51
CA GLU A 52 -4.60 -26.31 -40.29
C GLU A 52 -4.99 -27.26 -39.14
N ILE A 53 -4.83 -28.57 -39.37
CA ILE A 53 -5.13 -29.59 -38.37
C ILE A 53 -3.89 -29.79 -37.49
N LEU A 54 -4.03 -29.50 -36.18
CA LEU A 54 -2.94 -29.59 -35.21
C LEU A 54 -3.04 -30.87 -34.37
N ALA A 55 -1.89 -31.49 -34.09
CA ALA A 55 -1.80 -32.63 -33.19
C ALA A 55 -1.69 -32.18 -31.72
N LEU A 56 -2.52 -32.76 -30.84
CA LEU A 56 -2.43 -32.53 -29.40
C LEU A 56 -1.23 -33.31 -28.84
N LEU A 57 -0.17 -32.59 -28.44
CA LEU A 57 1.01 -33.21 -27.82
C LEU A 57 0.81 -33.45 -26.32
N LYS A 58 0.26 -32.46 -25.60
CA LYS A 58 0.09 -32.49 -24.15
C LYS A 58 -1.09 -31.64 -23.73
N LEU A 59 -1.81 -32.09 -22.70
CA LEU A 59 -2.88 -31.33 -22.06
C LEU A 59 -2.57 -31.19 -20.56
N ASP A 60 -2.16 -30.00 -20.15
CA ASP A 60 -1.88 -29.68 -18.74
C ASP A 60 -3.11 -29.04 -18.10
N GLN A 61 -3.63 -29.67 -17.04
CA GLN A 61 -4.69 -29.10 -16.23
C GLN A 61 -4.07 -28.17 -15.17
N ILE A 62 -4.07 -26.88 -15.44
CA ILE A 62 -3.54 -25.88 -14.51
C ILE A 62 -4.69 -25.27 -13.72
N GLN A 63 -4.66 -25.46 -12.40
CA GLN A 63 -5.59 -24.81 -11.49
C GLN A 63 -4.98 -23.48 -11.01
N HIS A 64 -5.74 -22.40 -11.17
CA HIS A 64 -5.37 -21.08 -10.66
C HIS A 64 -6.27 -20.68 -9.50
N PHE A 65 -5.68 -20.04 -8.50
CA PHE A 65 -6.40 -19.40 -7.40
C PHE A 65 -6.29 -17.88 -7.52
N THR A 66 -7.33 -17.17 -7.09
CA THR A 66 -7.24 -15.71 -6.92
C THR A 66 -6.21 -15.39 -5.85
N LYS A 67 -5.32 -14.45 -6.16
CA LYS A 67 -4.31 -13.97 -5.22
C LYS A 67 -4.78 -12.62 -4.65
N PRO A 68 -4.56 -12.35 -3.36
CA PRO A 68 -4.86 -11.06 -2.76
C PRO A 68 -3.98 -9.94 -3.35
N PRO A 69 -4.36 -8.68 -3.10
CA PRO A 69 -3.64 -7.53 -3.63
C PRO A 69 -2.20 -7.44 -3.11
N TYR A 70 -1.36 -6.77 -3.90
CA TYR A 70 0.05 -6.55 -3.59
C TYR A 70 0.21 -5.68 -2.33
N ARG A 71 1.17 -6.05 -1.48
CA ARG A 71 1.69 -5.11 -0.48
C ARG A 71 2.60 -4.09 -1.14
N TYR A 72 2.68 -2.92 -0.52
CA TYR A 72 3.51 -1.83 -1.01
C TYR A 72 4.99 -2.04 -0.65
N THR A 73 5.87 -1.79 -1.62
CA THR A 73 7.26 -1.36 -1.39
C THR A 73 7.31 0.16 -1.28
N GLN A 74 8.48 0.74 -0.96
CA GLN A 74 8.68 2.19 -1.00
C GLN A 74 8.31 2.78 -2.37
N ALA A 75 8.84 2.20 -3.46
CA ALA A 75 8.57 2.68 -4.81
C ALA A 75 7.07 2.62 -5.17
N THR A 76 6.38 1.52 -4.85
CA THR A 76 4.95 1.41 -5.17
C THR A 76 4.09 2.29 -4.26
N LEU A 77 4.51 2.54 -3.02
CA LEU A 77 3.79 3.46 -2.12
C LEU A 77 3.91 4.90 -2.63
N VAL A 78 5.11 5.33 -3.01
CA VAL A 78 5.34 6.64 -3.64
C VAL A 78 4.50 6.79 -4.90
N LYS A 79 4.48 5.75 -5.75
CA LYS A 79 3.65 5.76 -6.96
C LYS A 79 2.16 5.96 -6.64
N VAL A 80 1.64 5.29 -5.62
CA VAL A 80 0.23 5.45 -5.22
C VAL A 80 -0.04 6.83 -4.60
N LEU A 81 0.88 7.36 -3.81
CA LEU A 81 0.78 8.72 -3.26
C LEU A 81 0.71 9.76 -4.40
N GLU A 82 1.59 9.64 -5.39
CA GLU A 82 1.61 10.48 -6.59
C GLU A 82 0.31 10.34 -7.41
N GLU A 83 -0.13 9.11 -7.71
CA GLU A 83 -1.39 8.84 -8.43
C GLU A 83 -2.62 9.39 -7.69
N LYS A 84 -2.56 9.52 -6.35
CA LYS A 84 -3.62 10.09 -5.52
C LYS A 84 -3.47 11.59 -5.28
N GLY A 85 -2.41 12.23 -5.77
CA GLY A 85 -2.14 13.66 -5.52
C GLY A 85 -1.75 13.98 -4.06
N ILE A 86 -1.36 12.97 -3.28
CA ILE A 86 -1.00 13.10 -1.87
C ILE A 86 0.51 13.21 -1.75
N GLY A 87 1.00 14.32 -1.22
CA GLY A 87 2.43 14.61 -1.11
C GLY A 87 3.06 15.13 -2.40
N ARG A 88 4.34 15.46 -2.32
CA ARG A 88 5.15 16.13 -3.35
C ARG A 88 6.55 15.50 -3.37
N PRO A 89 7.38 15.74 -4.41
CA PRO A 89 8.75 15.21 -4.46
C PRO A 89 9.58 15.48 -3.19
N SER A 90 9.30 16.60 -2.51
CA SER A 90 9.93 16.97 -1.23
C SER A 90 9.40 16.22 -0.01
N THR A 91 8.21 15.60 -0.07
CA THR A 91 7.53 15.01 1.10
C THR A 91 7.41 13.49 1.07
N TYR A 92 7.60 12.82 -0.07
CA TYR A 92 7.50 11.35 -0.15
C TYR A 92 8.45 10.62 0.81
N VAL A 93 9.73 11.01 0.84
CA VAL A 93 10.73 10.41 1.73
C VAL A 93 10.45 10.74 3.21
N PRO A 94 10.15 12.01 3.57
CA PRO A 94 9.71 12.35 4.93
C PRO A 94 8.47 11.57 5.40
N ILE A 95 7.43 11.46 4.58
CA ILE A 95 6.19 10.73 4.93
C ILE A 95 6.53 9.29 5.33
N ILE A 96 7.26 8.58 4.47
CA ILE A 96 7.66 7.19 4.70
C ILE A 96 8.49 7.08 5.98
N SER A 97 9.45 7.99 6.17
CA SER A 97 10.34 7.96 7.32
C SER A 97 9.56 8.17 8.63
N ILE A 98 8.62 9.12 8.66
CA ILE A 98 7.82 9.45 9.85
C ILE A 98 6.90 8.28 10.23
N ILE A 99 6.20 7.67 9.27
CA ILE A 99 5.29 6.56 9.58
C ILE A 99 6.05 5.30 10.05
N MET A 100 7.30 5.12 9.61
CA MET A 100 8.18 4.07 10.09
C MET A 100 8.76 4.39 11.48
N GLU A 101 9.24 5.61 11.70
CA GLU A 101 9.83 6.05 12.98
C GLU A 101 8.79 6.03 14.11
N ARG A 102 7.57 6.48 13.82
CA ARG A 102 6.43 6.37 14.75
C ARG A 102 5.91 4.94 14.89
N GLY A 103 6.45 4.00 14.09
CA GLY A 103 6.13 2.59 14.09
C GLY A 103 4.68 2.27 13.77
N TYR A 104 4.03 3.08 12.92
CA TYR A 104 2.73 2.74 12.33
C TYR A 104 2.87 1.65 11.27
N VAL A 105 4.02 1.59 10.61
CA VAL A 105 4.36 0.56 9.64
C VAL A 105 5.77 0.04 9.90
N ILE A 106 6.01 -1.21 9.51
CA ILE A 106 7.35 -1.81 9.49
C ILE A 106 7.63 -2.36 8.10
N MET A 107 8.91 -2.36 7.72
CA MET A 107 9.38 -3.05 6.53
C MET A 107 9.97 -4.40 6.94
N GLN A 108 9.43 -5.48 6.38
CA GLN A 108 9.94 -6.82 6.64
C GLN A 108 10.05 -7.62 5.35
N ARG A 109 11.01 -8.56 5.34
CA ARG A 109 11.12 -9.54 4.27
C ARG A 109 9.88 -10.41 4.27
N GLY A 110 9.23 -10.50 3.13
CA GLY A 110 8.04 -11.31 2.96
C GLY A 110 7.86 -11.72 1.51
N TYR A 111 6.73 -12.35 1.26
CA TYR A 111 6.25 -12.59 -0.07
C TYR A 111 5.14 -11.59 -0.38
N SER A 112 5.26 -10.94 -1.53
CA SER A 112 4.07 -10.50 -2.25
C SER A 112 3.51 -11.75 -2.91
N GLU A 113 2.25 -12.08 -2.68
CA GLU A 113 1.66 -13.35 -3.13
C GLU A 113 1.70 -13.54 -4.66
N ARG A 114 1.94 -12.45 -5.40
CA ARG A 114 2.16 -12.45 -6.86
C ARG A 114 3.61 -12.34 -7.31
N SER A 115 4.55 -11.81 -6.50
CA SER A 115 5.96 -11.94 -6.84
C SER A 115 6.49 -13.18 -6.14
N GLU A 116 6.77 -14.25 -6.90
CA GLU A 116 7.48 -15.44 -6.43
C GLU A 116 8.88 -15.12 -5.83
N LYS A 117 9.29 -13.85 -5.91
CA LYS A 117 10.50 -13.29 -5.32
C LYS A 117 10.24 -12.76 -3.91
N LYS A 118 11.12 -13.15 -2.99
CA LYS A 118 11.25 -12.50 -1.68
C LYS A 118 11.61 -11.03 -1.89
N GLY A 119 10.85 -10.15 -1.25
CA GLY A 119 11.07 -8.71 -1.25
C GLY A 119 10.86 -8.13 0.14
N THR A 120 11.13 -6.84 0.29
CA THR A 120 10.84 -6.10 1.51
C THR A 120 9.60 -5.25 1.29
N TYR A 121 8.57 -5.47 2.11
CA TYR A 121 7.26 -4.81 1.96
C TYR A 121 6.85 -4.14 3.26
N PHE A 122 5.97 -3.14 3.14
CA PHE A 122 5.30 -2.52 4.28
C PHE A 122 4.24 -3.43 4.88
N TYR A 123 4.23 -3.48 6.20
CA TYR A 123 3.19 -4.10 7.00
C TYR A 123 2.70 -3.09 8.05
N PRO A 124 1.40 -2.86 8.18
CA PRO A 124 0.86 -2.06 9.25
C PRO A 124 1.06 -2.78 10.59
N THR A 125 1.55 -2.06 11.58
CA THR A 125 1.62 -2.54 12.96
C THR A 125 0.24 -2.46 13.62
N ASP A 126 0.06 -3.10 14.77
CA ASP A 126 -1.21 -3.03 15.49
C ASP A 126 -1.54 -1.59 15.91
N ILE A 127 -0.53 -0.79 16.30
CA ILE A 127 -0.76 0.62 16.63
C ILE A 127 -1.11 1.43 15.38
N GLY A 128 -0.50 1.14 14.23
CA GLY A 128 -0.85 1.78 12.97
C GLY A 128 -2.31 1.53 12.59
N LYS A 129 -2.78 0.28 12.74
CA LYS A 129 -4.20 -0.08 12.51
C LYS A 129 -5.12 0.62 13.49
N ILE A 130 -4.81 0.55 14.78
CA ILE A 130 -5.59 1.19 15.85
C ILE A 130 -5.76 2.70 15.59
N VAL A 131 -4.66 3.39 15.28
CA VAL A 131 -4.70 4.83 15.01
C VAL A 131 -5.47 5.13 13.73
N ASN A 132 -5.25 4.35 12.67
CA ASN A 132 -6.01 4.47 11.43
C ASN A 132 -7.51 4.29 11.67
N ASP A 133 -7.92 3.23 12.36
CA ASP A 133 -9.32 2.91 12.59
C ASP A 133 -10.00 3.98 13.45
N MET A 134 -9.28 4.52 14.44
CA MET A 134 -9.76 5.66 15.25
C MET A 134 -9.97 6.91 14.39
N LEU A 135 -9.00 7.26 13.55
CA LEU A 135 -9.08 8.44 12.68
C LEU A 135 -10.17 8.29 11.62
N VAL A 136 -10.31 7.12 11.00
CA VAL A 136 -11.37 6.85 10.02
C VAL A 136 -12.75 6.90 10.68
N ALA A 137 -12.90 6.38 11.90
CA ALA A 137 -14.18 6.37 12.60
C ALA A 137 -14.63 7.78 13.06
N HIS A 138 -13.69 8.63 13.47
CA HIS A 138 -14.03 9.92 14.09
C HIS A 138 -13.76 11.14 13.21
N PHE A 139 -12.85 11.04 12.24
CA PHE A 139 -12.40 12.11 11.35
C PHE A 139 -12.33 11.69 9.87
N PRO A 140 -13.36 11.01 9.31
CA PRO A 140 -13.29 10.44 7.96
C PRO A 140 -13.04 11.49 6.87
N ALA A 141 -13.59 12.69 7.02
CA ALA A 141 -13.41 13.77 6.05
C ALA A 141 -11.94 14.23 5.93
N ILE A 142 -11.15 14.10 6.98
CA ILE A 142 -9.78 14.63 7.04
C ILE A 142 -8.77 13.60 6.53
N VAL A 143 -9.02 12.32 6.81
CA VAL A 143 -8.17 11.21 6.33
C VAL A 143 -8.59 10.70 4.95
N ASP A 144 -9.59 11.32 4.34
CA ASP A 144 -9.98 11.03 2.97
C ASP A 144 -8.88 11.45 1.98
N PHE A 145 -8.72 10.64 0.93
CA PHE A 145 -7.70 10.90 -0.10
C PHE A 145 -7.99 12.17 -0.88
N GLY A 146 -9.25 12.42 -1.24
CA GLY A 146 -9.65 13.60 -1.99
C GLY A 146 -9.43 14.87 -1.19
N PHE A 147 -9.79 14.86 0.08
CA PHE A 147 -9.51 15.99 0.98
C PHE A 147 -8.01 16.32 1.07
N THR A 148 -7.19 15.30 1.29
CA THR A 148 -5.73 15.49 1.41
C THR A 148 -5.13 16.03 0.12
N ALA A 149 -5.54 15.49 -1.03
CA ALA A 149 -5.06 15.94 -2.34
C ALA A 149 -5.49 17.39 -2.65
N ASN A 150 -6.72 17.76 -2.30
CA ASN A 150 -7.22 19.12 -2.48
C ASN A 150 -6.45 20.13 -1.62
N LEU A 151 -6.13 19.78 -0.37
CA LEU A 151 -5.33 20.65 0.49
C LEU A 151 -3.93 20.88 -0.09
N GLU A 152 -3.28 19.84 -0.60
CA GLU A 152 -1.98 19.96 -1.27
C GLU A 152 -2.08 20.87 -2.52
N GLN A 153 -3.15 20.74 -3.30
CA GLN A 153 -3.42 21.61 -4.44
C GLN A 153 -3.66 23.08 -4.03
N ASP A 154 -4.40 23.32 -2.95
CA ASP A 154 -4.62 24.66 -2.42
C ASP A 154 -3.31 25.31 -1.97
N LEU A 155 -2.40 24.53 -1.37
CA LEU A 155 -1.07 25.01 -0.97
C LEU A 155 -0.20 25.34 -2.19
N ASP A 156 -0.29 24.55 -3.28
CA ASP A 156 0.37 24.88 -4.53
C ASP A 156 -0.20 26.18 -5.14
N GLU A 157 -1.52 26.39 -5.11
CA GLU A 157 -2.13 27.63 -5.59
C GLU A 157 -1.71 28.85 -4.77
N VAL A 158 -1.50 28.69 -3.47
CA VAL A 158 -0.90 29.73 -2.61
C VAL A 158 0.53 30.02 -3.04
N ALA A 159 1.35 29.00 -3.30
CA ALA A 159 2.73 29.16 -3.75
C ALA A 159 2.84 29.89 -5.10
N HIS A 160 1.89 29.68 -6.01
CA HIS A 160 1.80 30.38 -7.29
C HIS A 160 1.16 31.77 -7.20
N GLY A 161 0.65 32.17 -6.02
CA GLY A 161 -0.03 33.46 -5.82
C GLY A 161 -1.49 33.51 -6.30
N ASN A 162 -2.09 32.36 -6.63
CA ASN A 162 -3.46 32.25 -7.13
C ASN A 162 -4.51 32.23 -5.99
N LYS A 163 -4.10 31.85 -4.77
CA LYS A 163 -4.93 31.86 -3.57
C LYS A 163 -4.24 32.58 -2.42
N LYS A 164 -5.02 33.18 -1.52
CA LYS A 164 -4.49 33.76 -0.27
C LYS A 164 -4.39 32.69 0.81
N TYR A 165 -3.21 32.52 1.40
CA TYR A 165 -2.96 31.49 2.42
C TYR A 165 -3.93 31.57 3.61
N VAL A 166 -4.34 32.78 4.02
CA VAL A 166 -5.28 33.00 5.13
C VAL A 166 -6.65 32.38 4.85
N GLU A 167 -7.10 32.42 3.60
CA GLU A 167 -8.39 31.86 3.19
C GLU A 167 -8.36 30.34 3.23
N VAL A 168 -7.29 29.72 2.71
CA VAL A 168 -7.06 28.27 2.78
C VAL A 168 -7.00 27.80 4.24
N LEU A 169 -6.24 28.49 5.10
CA LEU A 169 -6.14 28.14 6.52
C LEU A 169 -7.49 28.24 7.24
N LYS A 170 -8.27 29.30 6.99
CA LYS A 170 -9.60 29.46 7.60
C LYS A 170 -10.58 28.38 7.13
N ALA A 171 -10.56 28.05 5.84
CA ALA A 171 -11.40 27.02 5.25
C ALA A 171 -11.12 25.64 5.86
N PHE A 172 -9.85 25.33 6.15
CA PHE A 172 -9.46 24.10 6.84
C PHE A 172 -9.77 24.12 8.35
N TYR A 173 -9.28 25.15 9.05
CA TYR A 173 -9.19 25.12 10.51
C TYR A 173 -10.54 25.32 11.21
N LEU A 174 -11.40 26.21 10.69
CA LEU A 174 -12.68 26.51 11.36
C LEU A 174 -13.61 25.29 11.43
N PRO A 175 -13.82 24.51 10.35
CA PRO A 175 -14.59 23.26 10.43
C PRO A 175 -13.90 22.20 11.29
N PHE A 176 -12.56 22.08 11.19
CA PHE A 176 -11.81 21.09 11.95
C PHE A 176 -11.88 21.31 13.45
N GLU A 177 -11.75 22.56 13.90
CA GLU A 177 -11.83 22.91 15.32
C GLU A 177 -13.21 22.56 15.92
N GLN A 178 -14.28 22.79 15.15
CA GLN A 178 -15.64 22.40 15.55
C GLN A 178 -15.77 20.88 15.67
N GLN A 179 -15.23 20.12 14.71
CA GLN A 179 -15.22 18.66 14.76
C GLN A 179 -14.45 18.13 15.98
N ILE A 180 -13.28 18.70 16.30
CA ILE A 180 -12.54 18.34 17.51
C ILE A 180 -13.37 18.62 18.75
N LYS A 181 -13.98 19.80 18.87
CA LYS A 181 -14.80 20.18 20.03
C LYS A 181 -15.99 19.24 20.24
N GLN A 182 -16.63 18.82 19.15
CA GLN A 182 -17.74 17.85 19.17
C GLN A 182 -17.24 16.46 19.57
N LYS A 183 -16.26 15.90 18.86
CA LYS A 183 -15.75 14.54 19.11
C LYS A 183 -15.07 14.39 20.46
N THR A 184 -14.42 15.43 20.97
CA THR A 184 -13.84 15.41 22.33
C THR A 184 -14.91 15.26 23.42
N LYS A 185 -16.14 15.75 23.18
CA LYS A 185 -17.28 15.59 24.10
C LYS A 185 -18.02 14.27 23.89
N GLU A 186 -18.11 13.83 22.63
CA GLU A 186 -18.87 12.64 22.21
C GLU A 186 -18.12 11.32 22.34
N VAL A 187 -16.79 11.32 22.46
CA VAL A 187 -16.02 10.08 22.63
C VAL A 187 -15.91 9.76 24.13
N PRO A 188 -16.83 8.96 24.71
CA PRO A 188 -16.63 8.45 26.06
C PRO A 188 -15.37 7.58 26.06
N LYS A 189 -14.67 7.54 27.20
CA LYS A 189 -13.53 6.60 27.45
C LYS A 189 -13.85 5.15 27.09
N LYS A 190 -15.13 4.79 26.96
CA LYS A 190 -15.64 3.48 26.57
C LYS A 190 -15.37 3.12 25.10
N ASP A 191 -15.42 4.07 24.15
CA ASP A 191 -15.12 3.76 22.74
C ASP A 191 -13.61 3.64 22.48
N MET A 192 -12.79 4.39 23.22
CA MET A 192 -11.33 4.23 23.21
C MET A 192 -10.88 2.81 23.59
N SER A 193 -11.67 2.09 24.41
CA SER A 193 -11.36 0.71 24.82
C SER A 193 -11.47 -0.32 23.68
N LYS A 194 -12.19 -0.01 22.59
CA LYS A 194 -12.25 -0.88 21.39
C LYS A 194 -10.94 -0.87 20.61
N PHE A 195 -10.15 0.18 20.79
CA PHE A 195 -8.88 0.42 20.13
C PHE A 195 -7.67 0.08 21.03
N GLU A 196 -7.90 -0.57 22.18
CA GLU A 196 -6.83 -0.98 23.09
C GLU A 196 -6.23 -2.35 22.73
N ILE A 197 -4.96 -2.52 23.11
CA ILE A 197 -4.25 -3.80 23.01
C ILE A 197 -4.90 -4.77 24.00
N LYS A 198 -5.55 -5.83 23.49
CA LYS A 198 -6.34 -6.78 24.29
C LYS A 198 -5.50 -7.67 25.22
N GLU A 199 -4.17 -7.67 25.08
CA GLU A 199 -3.28 -8.44 25.94
C GLU A 199 -3.16 -7.83 27.35
N LYS A 200 -3.44 -8.65 28.37
CA LYS A 200 -3.26 -8.28 29.78
C LYS A 200 -1.83 -8.58 30.22
N CYS A 201 -1.31 -7.77 31.13
CA CYS A 201 -0.01 -7.97 31.74
C CYS A 201 0.01 -9.29 32.54
N PRO A 202 0.87 -10.27 32.20
CA PRO A 202 0.94 -11.56 32.88
C PRO A 202 1.39 -11.44 34.35
N LYS A 203 2.02 -10.33 34.76
CA LYS A 203 2.49 -10.13 36.15
C LYS A 203 1.47 -9.52 37.09
N CYS A 204 0.52 -8.72 36.60
CA CYS A 204 -0.43 -8.02 37.49
C CYS A 204 -1.86 -7.93 36.96
N GLY A 205 -2.15 -8.54 35.81
CA GLY A 205 -3.46 -8.48 35.16
C GLY A 205 -3.86 -7.09 34.62
N GLY A 206 -3.05 -6.05 34.86
CA GLY A 206 -3.26 -4.70 34.33
C GLY A 206 -3.10 -4.61 32.81
N LYS A 207 -3.56 -3.51 32.20
CA LYS A 207 -3.46 -3.32 30.75
C LYS A 207 -1.99 -3.17 30.30
N LEU A 208 -1.68 -3.71 29.11
CA LEU A 208 -0.43 -3.40 28.43
C LEU A 208 -0.62 -2.17 27.56
N VAL A 209 0.36 -1.27 27.61
CA VAL A 209 0.42 -0.05 26.79
C VAL A 209 1.72 -0.08 25.99
N MET A 210 1.67 0.38 24.76
CA MET A 210 2.87 0.46 23.94
C MET A 210 3.77 1.60 24.42
N ARG A 211 5.08 1.33 24.53
CA ARG A 211 6.10 2.29 24.91
C ARG A 211 7.28 2.22 23.94
N LEU A 212 7.94 3.36 23.74
CA LEU A 212 9.12 3.48 22.89
C LEU A 212 10.40 3.40 23.73
N SER A 213 11.40 2.66 23.24
CA SER A 213 12.75 2.62 23.79
C SER A 213 13.77 2.86 22.68
N LYS A 214 15.04 3.06 23.06
CA LYS A 214 16.18 3.08 22.12
C LYS A 214 16.32 1.82 21.26
N PHE A 215 15.69 0.71 21.65
CA PHE A 215 15.71 -0.56 20.92
C PHE A 215 14.42 -0.83 20.13
N GLY A 216 13.55 0.19 19.99
CA GLY A 216 12.26 0.08 19.34
C GLY A 216 11.09 -0.01 20.32
N GLN A 217 9.91 -0.27 19.76
CA GLN A 217 8.64 -0.33 20.49
C GLN A 217 8.52 -1.64 21.29
N PHE A 218 7.92 -1.54 22.47
CA PHE A 218 7.64 -2.67 23.37
C PHE A 218 6.31 -2.45 24.10
N LEU A 219 5.67 -3.53 24.53
CA LEU A 219 4.52 -3.47 25.43
C LEU A 219 5.03 -3.33 26.87
N GLY A 220 4.66 -2.26 27.54
CA GLY A 220 4.92 -2.03 28.96
C GLY A 220 3.62 -2.09 29.76
N CYS A 221 3.67 -2.56 31.01
CA CYS A 221 2.49 -2.49 31.87
C CYS A 221 2.09 -1.04 32.17
N GLN A 222 0.80 -0.74 32.11
CA GLN A 222 0.25 0.56 32.47
C GLN A 222 0.57 0.95 33.93
N ASN A 223 0.69 -0.04 34.82
CA ASN A 223 0.96 0.17 36.25
C ASN A 223 2.45 0.44 36.57
N TYR A 224 3.30 0.76 35.60
CA TYR A 224 4.67 1.20 35.88
C TYR A 224 4.66 2.51 36.70
N PRO A 225 5.50 2.67 37.75
CA PRO A 225 6.64 1.83 38.14
C PRO A 225 6.32 0.62 39.03
N LYS A 226 5.07 0.49 39.52
CA LYS A 226 4.64 -0.62 40.40
C LYS A 226 4.72 -1.99 39.72
N CYS A 227 4.44 -2.05 38.41
CA CYS A 227 4.68 -3.23 37.58
C CYS A 227 5.69 -2.92 36.48
N LYS A 228 6.88 -3.53 36.54
CA LYS A 228 7.96 -3.36 35.55
C LYS A 228 7.91 -4.38 34.40
N HIS A 229 6.76 -5.00 34.16
CA HIS A 229 6.65 -5.97 33.07
C HIS A 229 6.77 -5.26 31.72
N THR A 230 7.64 -5.80 30.88
CA THR A 230 7.82 -5.39 29.49
C THR A 230 7.84 -6.63 28.60
N GLN A 231 7.28 -6.52 27.41
CA GLN A 231 7.22 -7.56 26.41
C GLN A 231 7.62 -6.95 25.06
N SER A 232 8.54 -7.61 24.36
CA SER A 232 8.93 -7.18 23.02
C SER A 232 7.79 -7.42 22.04
N LEU A 233 7.58 -6.49 21.11
CA LEU A 233 6.64 -6.66 20.00
C LEU A 233 7.13 -7.66 18.94
N LYS A 234 8.19 -8.43 19.22
CA LYS A 234 8.60 -9.52 18.33
C LYS A 234 7.45 -10.51 18.23
N ASN A 235 6.78 -10.47 17.07
CA ASN A 235 5.84 -11.47 16.59
C ASN A 235 6.33 -12.85 17.05
N LYS A 236 5.53 -13.53 17.88
CA LYS A 236 5.68 -14.98 18.03
C LYS A 236 5.61 -15.55 16.61
N LYS A 237 6.68 -16.25 16.24
CA LYS A 237 6.85 -16.96 14.97
C LYS A 237 5.63 -17.82 14.67
#